data_AF-A0A5N8YXU0-F1
#
_entry.id   AF-A0A5N8YXU0-F1
#
_cell.length_a   1.000
_cell.length_b   1.000
_cell.length_c   1.000
_cell.angle_alpha   90.00
_cell.angle_beta   90.00
_cell.angle_gamma   90.00
#
_symmetry.space_group_name_H-M   'P 1'
#
loop_
_entity.id
_entity.type
_entity.pdbx_description
1 polymer ?
#
loop_
_entity_poly.entity_id
_entity_poly.type
_entity_poly.pdbx_seq_one_letter_code
_entity_poly.pdbx_strand_id
1 'polypeptide(L)'
;MKPQWGRLLRCWLANIISLHFAHSFRKHIPERDGILSSLLFLEFMARTGQKPSELLHHLFDLVGEHHFDRRDIAFDAQNRCQIEECLNKHLSTKQISGIGVSAVDSLEGIRFHCDESWVAIRFSGTEPLVRIYAESEDPDRVSALLDGAQELLGI
;
A
#
# COMPACT_ATOMS: atom_id res chain seq x y z
N MET A 1 -9.52 -23.05 -11.66
CA MET A 1 -8.37 -22.69 -10.80
C MET A 1 -7.97 -21.25 -11.11
N LYS A 2 -8.45 -20.26 -10.34
CA LYS A 2 -7.97 -18.87 -10.50
C LYS A 2 -6.49 -18.86 -10.07
N PRO A 3 -5.58 -18.38 -10.91
CA PRO A 3 -4.17 -18.62 -10.69
C PRO A 3 -3.64 -17.68 -9.60
N GLN A 4 -2.69 -18.15 -8.80
CA GLN A 4 -2.17 -17.47 -7.60
C GLN A 4 -1.41 -16.16 -7.86
N TRP A 5 -1.38 -15.69 -9.12
CA TRP A 5 -0.79 -14.43 -9.54
C TRP A 5 -1.49 -13.21 -8.94
N GLY A 6 -2.80 -13.30 -8.64
CA GLY A 6 -3.55 -12.17 -8.07
C GLY A 6 -2.94 -11.66 -6.76
N ARG A 7 -2.62 -12.55 -5.81
CA ARG A 7 -1.97 -12.16 -4.55
C ARG A 7 -0.54 -11.63 -4.73
N LEU A 8 0.23 -12.18 -5.67
CA LEU A 8 1.59 -11.72 -5.96
C LEU A 8 1.61 -10.35 -6.65
N LEU A 9 0.69 -10.10 -7.60
CA LEU A 9 0.50 -8.77 -8.21
C LEU A 9 -0.01 -7.75 -7.19
N ARG A 10 -0.90 -8.15 -6.27
CA ARG A 10 -1.38 -7.30 -5.17
C ARG A 10 -0.24 -6.87 -4.23
N CYS A 11 0.61 -7.81 -3.81
CA CYS A 11 1.81 -7.46 -3.03
C CYS A 11 2.83 -6.59 -3.80
N TRP A 12 2.88 -6.73 -5.13
CA TRP A 12 3.76 -5.94 -5.98
C TRP A 12 3.26 -4.50 -6.18
N LEU A 13 1.95 -4.31 -6.39
CA LEU A 13 1.32 -2.99 -6.46
C LEU A 13 1.45 -2.21 -5.16
N ALA A 14 1.29 -2.87 -4.00
CA ALA A 14 1.48 -2.27 -2.67
C ALA A 14 2.86 -1.62 -2.44
N ASN A 15 3.92 -2.16 -3.06
CA ASN A 15 5.27 -1.57 -2.98
C ASN A 15 5.48 -0.38 -3.94
N ILE A 16 4.61 -0.22 -4.94
CA ILE A 16 4.70 0.85 -5.95
C ILE A 16 4.04 2.15 -5.47
N ILE A 17 3.25 2.09 -4.39
CA ILE A 17 2.38 3.22 -3.98
C ILE A 17 3.13 4.40 -3.33
N SER A 18 4.46 4.35 -3.35
CA SER A 18 5.31 5.52 -3.10
C SER A 18 5.50 6.38 -4.36
N LEU A 19 4.47 6.58 -5.21
CA LEU A 19 4.36 7.58 -6.31
C LEU A 19 5.55 7.76 -7.28
N HIS A 20 6.57 6.91 -7.23
CA HIS A 20 7.71 6.98 -8.14
C HIS A 20 7.43 6.05 -9.31
N PHE A 21 7.09 6.63 -10.47
CA PHE A 21 6.93 5.93 -11.76
C PHE A 21 8.26 5.35 -12.31
N ALA A 22 9.25 5.16 -11.46
CA ALA A 22 10.58 4.76 -11.84
C ALA A 22 10.84 3.36 -11.24
N HIS A 23 10.80 2.37 -12.11
CA HIS A 23 11.11 0.99 -11.76
C HIS A 23 12.57 0.67 -12.11
N SER A 24 13.17 -0.27 -11.39
CA SER A 24 14.47 -0.83 -11.78
C SER A 24 14.23 -2.10 -12.58
N PHE A 25 14.80 -2.18 -13.77
CA PHE A 25 14.58 -3.30 -14.67
C PHE A 25 15.74 -4.29 -14.60
N ARG A 26 15.42 -5.59 -14.57
CA ARG A 26 16.43 -6.63 -14.57
C ARG A 26 17.29 -6.50 -15.84
N LYS A 27 18.62 -6.49 -15.69
CA LYS A 27 19.62 -6.23 -16.75
C LYS A 27 19.69 -4.77 -17.24
N HIS A 28 19.10 -3.83 -16.52
CA HIS A 28 19.30 -2.39 -16.69
C HIS A 28 20.21 -1.84 -15.58
N ILE A 29 20.46 -0.53 -15.57
CA ILE A 29 21.13 0.17 -14.45
C ILE A 29 20.42 -0.22 -13.14
N PRO A 30 21.16 -0.54 -12.06
CA PRO A 30 20.58 -0.97 -10.77
C PRO A 30 19.98 0.20 -9.98
N GLU A 31 19.34 1.12 -10.69
CA GLU A 31 18.65 2.28 -10.16
C GLU A 31 17.25 2.35 -10.79
N ARG A 32 16.43 3.27 -10.28
CA ARG A 32 15.10 3.51 -10.81
C ARG A 32 15.20 4.37 -12.07
N ASP A 33 14.64 3.91 -13.19
CA ASP A 33 14.65 4.66 -14.45
C ASP A 33 13.23 5.04 -14.89
N GLY A 34 12.89 6.31 -14.67
CA GLY A 34 11.58 6.86 -15.06
C GLY A 34 11.42 7.04 -16.58
N ILE A 35 12.52 7.28 -17.31
CA ILE A 35 12.47 7.45 -18.77
C ILE A 35 12.16 6.11 -19.42
N LEU A 36 12.89 5.06 -19.03
CA LEU A 36 12.64 3.71 -19.53
C LEU A 36 11.23 3.22 -19.16
N SER A 37 10.79 3.46 -17.92
CA SER A 37 9.42 3.11 -17.48
C SER A 37 8.36 3.81 -18.35
N SER A 38 8.58 5.09 -18.67
CA SER A 38 7.68 5.87 -19.54
C SER A 38 7.69 5.34 -20.98
N LEU A 39 8.86 5.00 -21.53
CA LEU A 39 8.98 4.44 -22.87
C LEU A 39 8.29 3.08 -23.00
N LEU A 40 8.43 2.21 -22.00
CA LEU A 40 7.75 0.92 -21.98
C LEU A 40 6.23 1.07 -21.88
N PHE A 41 5.75 2.04 -21.09
CA PHE A 41 4.32 2.35 -21.02
C PHE A 41 3.79 2.88 -22.35
N LEU A 42 4.51 3.78 -23.02
CA LEU A 42 4.18 4.28 -24.36
C LEU A 42 4.21 3.18 -25.41
N GLU A 43 5.20 2.28 -25.36
CA GLU A 43 5.26 1.11 -26.24
C GLU A 43 4.04 0.20 -26.03
N PHE A 44 3.64 -0.04 -24.77
CA PHE A 44 2.47 -0.84 -24.46
C PHE A 44 1.19 -0.21 -25.01
N MET A 45 1.02 1.10 -24.86
CA MET A 45 -0.09 1.86 -25.49
C MET A 45 -0.04 1.76 -27.02
N ALA A 46 1.13 1.92 -27.64
CA ALA A 46 1.27 1.86 -29.09
C ALA A 46 0.98 0.47 -29.66
N ARG A 47 1.38 -0.61 -28.95
CA ARG A 47 1.13 -2.00 -29.37
C ARG A 47 -0.33 -2.42 -29.19
N THR A 48 -0.99 -1.94 -28.14
CA THR A 48 -2.40 -2.29 -27.85
C THR A 48 -3.37 -1.37 -28.58
N GLY A 49 -2.97 -0.15 -28.93
CA GLY A 49 -3.85 0.90 -29.43
C GLY A 49 -4.79 1.48 -28.37
N GLN A 50 -4.59 1.13 -27.09
CA GLN A 50 -5.47 1.49 -25.99
C GLN A 50 -4.99 2.75 -25.26
N LYS A 51 -5.94 3.50 -24.72
CA LYS A 51 -5.69 4.64 -23.84
C LYS A 51 -5.29 4.18 -22.43
N PRO A 52 -4.60 5.03 -21.64
CA PRO A 52 -4.21 4.69 -20.27
C PRO A 52 -5.38 4.20 -19.39
N SER A 53 -6.55 4.83 -19.50
CA SER A 53 -7.76 4.43 -18.74
C SER A 53 -8.27 3.05 -19.13
N GLU A 54 -8.16 2.67 -20.41
CA GLU A 54 -8.60 1.36 -20.91
C GLU A 54 -7.63 0.27 -20.45
N LEU A 55 -6.32 0.56 -20.46
CA LEU A 55 -5.30 -0.32 -19.91
C LEU A 55 -5.49 -0.54 -18.39
N LEU A 56 -5.89 0.51 -17.67
CA LEU A 56 -6.19 0.41 -16.24
C LEU A 56 -7.44 -0.45 -15.98
N HIS A 57 -8.51 -0.26 -16.76
CA HIS A 57 -9.69 -1.13 -16.67
C HIS A 57 -9.35 -2.58 -17.00
N HIS A 58 -8.53 -2.81 -18.03
CA HIS A 58 -8.07 -4.15 -18.37
C HIS A 58 -7.27 -4.80 -17.22
N LEU A 59 -6.49 -4.02 -16.49
CA LEU A 59 -5.82 -4.50 -15.28
C LEU A 59 -6.85 -4.93 -14.23
N PHE A 60 -7.85 -4.10 -13.94
CA PHE A 60 -8.91 -4.44 -12.98
C PHE A 60 -9.72 -5.68 -13.40
N ASP A 61 -9.98 -5.88 -14.69
CA ASP A 61 -10.62 -7.11 -15.19
C ASP A 61 -9.80 -8.38 -14.86
N LEU A 62 -8.47 -8.26 -14.83
CA LEU A 62 -7.57 -9.37 -14.56
C LEU A 62 -7.38 -9.65 -13.06
N VAL A 63 -7.27 -8.60 -12.23
CA VAL A 63 -6.90 -8.72 -10.81
C VAL A 63 -8.01 -8.38 -9.81
N GLY A 64 -9.16 -7.91 -10.29
CA GLY A 64 -10.24 -7.35 -9.49
C GLY A 64 -10.07 -5.84 -9.23
N GLU A 65 -11.14 -5.19 -8.79
CA GLU A 65 -11.09 -3.80 -8.33
C GLU A 65 -10.35 -3.71 -7.00
N HIS A 66 -9.49 -2.70 -6.86
CA HIS A 66 -8.78 -2.40 -5.61
C HIS A 66 -8.81 -0.90 -5.39
N HIS A 67 -9.20 -0.53 -4.19
CA HIS A 67 -9.18 0.83 -3.68
C HIS A 67 -7.98 0.97 -2.76
N PHE A 68 -7.29 2.09 -2.91
CA PHE A 68 -6.15 2.44 -2.08
C PHE A 68 -6.31 3.88 -1.62
N ASP A 69 -5.98 4.12 -0.36
CA ASP A 69 -5.88 5.47 0.18
C ASP A 69 -4.77 5.58 1.23
N ARG A 70 -4.30 6.81 1.44
CA ARG A 70 -3.23 7.15 2.38
C ARG A 70 -3.61 8.36 3.20
N ARG A 71 -3.37 8.28 4.52
CA ARG A 71 -3.43 9.43 5.43
C ARG A 71 -2.07 9.75 6.01
N ASP A 72 -1.69 11.01 5.89
CA ASP A 72 -0.49 11.58 6.47
C ASP A 72 -0.91 12.36 7.72
N ILE A 73 -0.59 11.85 8.90
CA ILE A 73 -1.03 12.41 10.19
C ILE A 73 0.18 13.02 10.90
N ALA A 74 0.11 14.33 11.13
CA ALA A 74 1.13 15.03 11.92
C ALA A 74 0.87 14.79 13.41
N PHE A 75 1.94 14.61 14.18
CA PHE A 75 1.88 14.46 15.63
C PHE A 75 2.93 15.34 16.29
N ASP A 76 2.84 15.56 17.61
CA ASP A 76 3.90 16.26 18.34
C ASP A 76 5.13 15.35 18.44
N ALA A 77 6.31 15.84 18.04
CA ALA A 77 7.56 15.10 18.14
C ALA A 77 7.83 14.52 19.54
N GLN A 78 7.34 15.16 20.60
CA GLN A 78 7.45 14.65 21.97
C GLN A 78 6.66 13.34 22.20
N ASN A 79 5.56 13.15 21.48
CA ASN A 79 4.67 11.99 21.60
C ASN A 79 5.16 10.78 20.79
N ARG A 80 6.24 10.91 20.01
CA ARG A 80 6.72 9.86 19.11
C ARG A 80 6.89 8.51 19.81
N CYS A 81 7.64 8.49 20.92
CA CYS A 81 7.91 7.26 21.67
C CYS A 81 6.61 6.63 22.18
N GLN A 82 5.66 7.44 22.64
CA GLN A 82 4.37 6.96 23.13
C GLN A 82 3.54 6.33 22.01
N ILE A 83 3.51 6.95 20.81
CA ILE A 83 2.77 6.43 19.66
C ILE A 83 3.41 5.13 19.16
N GLU A 84 4.74 5.06 19.08
CA GLU A 84 5.47 3.84 18.74
C GLU A 84 5.23 2.71 19.77
N GLU A 85 5.20 3.03 21.07
CA GLU A 85 4.86 2.06 22.12
C GLU A 85 3.41 1.59 22.04
N CYS A 86 2.45 2.47 21.76
CA CYS A 86 1.06 2.09 21.53
C CYS A 86 0.97 1.11 20.35
N LEU A 87 1.61 1.43 19.24
CA LEU A 87 1.63 0.55 18.07
C LEU A 87 2.23 -0.83 18.40
N ASN A 88 3.36 -0.86 19.13
CA ASN A 88 4.01 -2.11 19.53
C ASN A 88 3.13 -2.98 20.44
N LYS A 89 2.36 -2.38 21.35
CA LYS A 89 1.39 -3.10 22.19
C LYS A 89 0.29 -3.75 21.34
N HIS A 90 -0.09 -3.09 20.25
CA HIS A 90 -1.14 -3.53 19.34
C HIS A 90 -0.68 -4.46 18.22
N LEU A 91 0.59 -4.87 18.16
CA LEU A 91 1.09 -5.85 17.19
C LEU A 91 0.39 -7.22 17.27
N SER A 92 -0.14 -7.58 18.43
CA SER A 92 -0.87 -8.84 18.66
C SER A 92 -2.40 -8.71 18.49
N THR A 93 -2.86 -7.57 18.01
CA THR A 93 -4.28 -7.28 17.79
C THR A 93 -4.88 -8.26 16.78
N LYS A 94 -6.03 -8.85 17.12
CA LYS A 94 -6.73 -9.81 16.27
C LYS A 94 -7.68 -9.17 15.26
N GLN A 95 -8.01 -7.89 15.43
CA GLN A 95 -8.93 -7.18 14.54
C GLN A 95 -8.68 -5.66 14.51
N ILE A 96 -8.87 -5.04 13.35
CA ILE A 96 -8.84 -3.58 13.16
C ILE A 96 -10.20 -3.17 12.61
N SER A 97 -10.93 -2.29 13.31
CA SER A 97 -12.29 -1.88 12.93
C SER A 97 -13.24 -3.07 12.66
N GLY A 98 -13.11 -4.15 13.44
CA GLY A 98 -13.89 -5.38 13.28
C GLY A 98 -13.43 -6.31 12.15
N ILE A 99 -12.36 -5.97 11.42
CA ILE A 99 -11.78 -6.77 10.35
C ILE A 99 -10.67 -7.64 10.94
N GLY A 100 -10.71 -8.95 10.71
CA GLY A 100 -9.75 -9.90 11.28
C GLY A 100 -8.33 -9.71 10.74
N VAL A 101 -7.34 -9.71 11.64
CA VAL A 101 -5.91 -9.68 11.32
C VAL A 101 -5.39 -11.11 11.18
N SER A 102 -4.84 -11.42 10.02
CA SER A 102 -4.30 -12.75 9.67
C SER A 102 -2.78 -12.83 9.86
N ALA A 103 -2.05 -11.75 9.62
CA ALA A 103 -0.61 -11.69 9.80
C ALA A 103 -0.13 -10.25 10.04
N VAL A 104 1.04 -10.11 10.64
CA VAL A 104 1.71 -8.82 10.86
C VAL A 104 3.15 -8.91 10.38
N ASP A 105 3.59 -7.93 9.60
CA ASP A 105 4.95 -7.78 9.08
C ASP A 105 5.56 -6.48 9.63
N SER A 106 6.81 -6.53 10.10
CA SER A 106 7.55 -5.42 10.69
C SER A 106 8.80 -5.00 9.88
N LEU A 107 8.99 -5.50 8.65
CA LEU A 107 10.21 -5.29 7.86
C LEU A 107 10.42 -3.83 7.41
N GLU A 108 9.36 -3.15 6.97
CA GLU A 108 9.42 -1.75 6.51
C GLU A 108 8.26 -0.93 7.07
N GLY A 109 8.29 -0.71 8.39
CA GLY A 109 7.15 -0.26 9.17
C GLY A 109 6.28 -1.45 9.58
N ILE A 110 5.09 -1.18 10.13
CA ILE A 110 4.20 -2.24 10.61
C ILE A 110 3.04 -2.39 9.65
N ARG A 111 2.90 -3.58 9.05
CA ARG A 111 1.82 -3.92 8.13
C ARG A 111 0.96 -5.03 8.72
N PHE A 112 -0.34 -4.77 8.83
CA PHE A 112 -1.36 -5.74 9.20
C PHE A 112 -2.04 -6.27 7.94
N HIS A 113 -2.03 -7.58 7.77
CA HIS A 113 -2.75 -8.27 6.70
C HIS A 113 -4.12 -8.70 7.20
N CYS A 114 -5.18 -8.26 6.53
CA CYS A 114 -6.57 -8.45 6.94
C CYS A 114 -7.36 -9.09 5.79
N ASP A 115 -7.51 -10.42 5.78
CA ASP A 115 -8.12 -11.19 4.67
C ASP A 115 -7.54 -10.84 3.27
N GLU A 116 -8.31 -10.16 2.41
CA GLU A 116 -7.90 -9.65 1.09
C GLU A 116 -7.55 -8.15 1.11
N SER A 117 -7.34 -7.57 2.29
CA SER A 117 -6.97 -6.18 2.52
C SER A 117 -5.72 -6.06 3.38
N TRP A 118 -5.13 -4.88 3.43
CA TRP A 118 -4.02 -4.62 4.33
C TRP A 118 -4.00 -3.15 4.76
N VAL A 119 -3.39 -2.92 5.93
CA VAL A 119 -3.09 -1.58 6.43
C VAL A 119 -1.63 -1.53 6.87
N ALA A 120 -0.90 -0.49 6.49
CA ALA A 120 0.50 -0.29 6.83
C ALA A 120 0.71 1.07 7.50
N ILE A 121 1.46 1.08 8.59
CA ILE A 121 1.79 2.26 9.38
C ILE A 121 3.30 2.47 9.29
N ARG A 122 3.69 3.66 8.83
CA ARG A 122 5.10 4.05 8.65
C ARG A 122 5.35 5.41 9.26
N PHE A 123 6.27 5.47 10.21
CA PHE A 123 6.77 6.73 10.72
C PHE A 123 7.73 7.38 9.74
N SER A 124 7.63 8.69 9.58
CA SER A 124 8.63 9.46 8.85
C SER A 124 9.94 9.49 9.65
N GLY A 125 11.06 9.36 8.95
CA GLY A 125 12.39 9.38 9.55
C GLY A 125 12.85 10.78 9.95
N THR A 126 12.38 11.81 9.26
CA THR A 126 12.87 13.19 9.39
C THR A 126 11.84 14.16 9.94
N GLU A 127 10.55 13.80 9.91
CA GLU A 127 9.44 14.68 10.28
C GLU A 127 8.56 13.98 11.32
N PRO A 128 7.88 14.72 12.21
CA PRO A 128 6.91 14.16 13.15
C PRO A 128 5.59 13.87 12.44
N LEU A 129 5.65 12.92 11.51
CA LEU A 129 4.57 12.53 10.60
C LEU A 129 4.48 11.00 10.56
N VAL A 130 3.27 10.46 10.71
CA VAL A 130 2.98 9.04 10.47
C VAL A 130 2.13 8.91 9.22
N ARG A 131 2.49 7.95 8.37
CA ARG A 131 1.77 7.65 7.13
C ARG A 131 1.07 6.32 7.30
N ILE A 132 -0.25 6.33 7.16
CA ILE A 132 -1.09 5.14 7.20
C ILE A 132 -1.58 4.89 5.78
N TYR A 133 -1.39 3.67 5.31
CA TYR A 133 -1.75 3.21 3.99
C TYR A 133 -2.76 2.08 4.13
N ALA A 134 -3.82 2.08 3.35
CA ALA A 134 -4.73 0.94 3.32
C ALA A 134 -5.13 0.61 1.88
N GLU A 135 -5.36 -0.68 1.64
CA GLU A 135 -5.83 -1.19 0.36
C GLU A 135 -6.87 -2.28 0.60
N SER A 136 -7.96 -2.23 -0.16
CA SER A 136 -9.03 -3.23 -0.13
C SER A 136 -9.84 -3.23 -1.42
N GLU A 137 -10.57 -4.31 -1.69
CA GLU A 137 -11.55 -4.38 -2.79
C GLU A 137 -12.79 -3.48 -2.56
N ASP A 138 -12.96 -2.94 -1.34
CA ASP A 138 -14.08 -2.08 -0.94
C ASP A 138 -13.57 -0.73 -0.39
N PRO A 139 -14.00 0.42 -0.95
CA PRO A 139 -13.57 1.73 -0.48
C PRO A 139 -14.00 2.05 0.96
N ASP A 140 -15.16 1.56 1.40
CA ASP A 140 -15.63 1.77 2.78
C ASP A 140 -14.73 1.01 3.75
N ARG A 141 -14.27 -0.18 3.35
CA ARG A 141 -13.30 -0.96 4.10
C ARG A 141 -11.93 -0.26 4.17
N VAL A 142 -11.49 0.41 3.10
CA VAL A 142 -10.27 1.24 3.12
C VAL A 142 -10.40 2.33 4.18
N SER A 143 -11.51 3.08 4.19
CA SER A 143 -11.72 4.12 5.22
C SER A 143 -11.72 3.51 6.62
N ALA A 144 -12.45 2.43 6.84
CA ALA A 144 -12.54 1.77 8.14
C ALA A 144 -11.17 1.28 8.65
N LEU A 145 -10.32 0.76 7.77
CA LEU A 145 -8.95 0.36 8.12
C LEU A 145 -8.06 1.55 8.48
N LEU A 146 -8.18 2.66 7.75
CA LEU A 146 -7.44 3.89 8.06
C LEU A 146 -7.88 4.48 9.40
N ASP A 147 -9.20 4.55 9.64
CA ASP A 147 -9.78 5.02 10.89
C ASP A 147 -9.32 4.15 12.06
N GLY A 148 -9.42 2.82 11.92
CA GLY A 148 -9.00 1.88 12.96
C GLY A 148 -7.50 1.92 13.25
N ALA A 149 -6.67 2.07 12.22
CA ALA A 149 -5.23 2.23 12.40
C ALA A 149 -4.88 3.55 13.11
N GLN A 150 -5.61 4.62 12.82
CA GLN A 150 -5.46 5.90 13.50
C GLN A 150 -5.89 5.80 14.98
N GLU A 151 -7.01 5.15 15.27
CA GLU A 151 -7.47 4.88 16.64
C GLU A 151 -6.47 4.03 17.44
N LEU A 152 -5.84 3.02 16.81
CA LEU A 152 -4.79 2.20 17.44
C LEU A 152 -3.56 3.01 17.86
N LEU A 153 -3.25 4.08 17.12
CA LEU A 153 -2.17 5.00 17.44
C LEU A 153 -2.57 6.05 18.48
N GLY A 154 -3.88 6.22 18.73
CA GLY A 154 -4.43 7.19 19.67
C GLY A 154 -4.29 8.64 19.20
N ILE A 155 -4.35 8.88 17.88
CA ILE A 155 -4.17 10.20 17.24
C ILE A 155 -5.33 10.55 16.30
#